data_AF-A0A927UXE5-F1
#
_entry.id   AF-A0A927UXE5-F1
#
_cell.length_a   1.000
_cell.length_b   1.000
_cell.length_c   1.000
_cell.angle_alpha   90.00
_cell.angle_beta   90.00
_cell.angle_gamma   90.00
#
_symmetry.space_group_name_H-M   'P 1'
#
loop_
_entity.id
_entity.type
_entity.pdbx_description
1 polymer ?
#
loop_
_entity_poly.entity_id
_entity_poly.type
_entity_poly.pdbx_seq_one_letter_code
_entity_poly.pdbx_strand_id
1 'polypeptide(L)'
;MLKKVLKCKKIISVIISLLIIFAGNSMRDKLADSLSTEYPELRWSADGTSCGYVAAYYPVNEGVTQADVHGYRETLKKILTESSIEEKDNARVFLDSYSTFGTANISGTRNTSTTTVNVTAIGGDYFFIHPDELLTGGYISENDLMPDRVVIDEQTAWSLYGSTDVTGKYLMIGTEPYYIAGVIRPHDSEASVKTYGNRSRIYMLFDAYKKINETAAITCYEIVYPDMITNYAYNKLNETLGVMNDNPVLEEEESTADNPNIHVINMSTRFKVSSLWKVITSYGERSSQTDGIIYPNWENEYRRTEDFAAVILLTEFIAWTVVFILSVIGGFTCYKRYKPMVTEKIKKLKSIFD
;
A
#
# COMPACT_ATOMS: atom_id res chain seq x y z
N MET A 1 -20.25 37.98 -34.88
CA MET A 1 -20.67 37.42 -33.58
C MET A 1 -20.20 35.97 -33.40
N LEU A 2 -20.54 35.05 -34.32
CA LEU A 2 -20.26 33.61 -34.24
C LEU A 2 -18.77 33.23 -33.97
N LYS A 3 -17.81 33.87 -34.65
CA LYS A 3 -16.37 33.62 -34.46
C LYS A 3 -15.84 34.02 -33.07
N LYS A 4 -16.39 35.09 -32.47
CA LYS A 4 -16.04 35.49 -31.09
C LYS A 4 -16.58 34.48 -30.08
N VAL A 5 -17.83 34.04 -30.26
CA VAL A 5 -18.46 33.00 -29.43
C VAL A 5 -17.68 31.69 -29.50
N LEU A 6 -17.27 31.25 -30.70
CA LEU A 6 -16.46 30.02 -30.87
C LEU A 6 -15.09 30.12 -30.18
N LYS A 7 -14.43 31.29 -30.25
CA LYS A 7 -13.14 31.53 -29.61
C LYS A 7 -13.27 31.49 -28.07
N CYS A 8 -14.32 32.10 -27.52
CA CYS A 8 -14.60 32.02 -26.08
C CYS A 8 -14.87 30.58 -25.63
N LYS A 9 -15.64 29.79 -26.40
CA LYS A 9 -15.90 28.37 -26.08
C LYS A 9 -14.62 27.54 -25.99
N LYS A 10 -13.68 27.69 -26.94
CA LYS A 10 -12.39 26.96 -26.91
C LYS A 10 -11.55 27.32 -25.70
N ILE A 11 -11.50 28.61 -25.35
CA ILE A 11 -10.75 29.09 -24.17
C ILE A 11 -11.37 28.51 -22.89
N ILE A 12 -12.71 28.53 -22.78
CA ILE A 12 -13.42 27.94 -21.64
C ILE A 12 -13.13 26.44 -21.52
N SER A 13 -13.15 25.69 -22.63
CA SER A 13 -12.81 24.26 -22.62
C SER A 13 -11.39 24.00 -22.13
N VAL A 14 -10.39 24.79 -22.57
CA VAL A 14 -9.01 24.65 -22.08
C VAL A 14 -8.91 24.94 -20.59
N ILE A 15 -9.58 26.00 -20.11
CA ILE A 15 -9.59 26.34 -18.68
C ILE A 15 -10.19 25.21 -17.85
N ILE A 16 -11.33 24.64 -18.28
CA ILE A 16 -11.97 23.51 -17.59
C ILE A 16 -11.04 22.29 -17.57
N SER A 17 -10.40 21.95 -18.69
CA SER A 17 -9.45 20.84 -18.75
C SER A 17 -8.27 21.03 -17.81
N LEU A 18 -7.71 22.25 -17.73
CA LEU A 18 -6.63 22.56 -16.80
C LEU A 18 -7.07 22.46 -15.33
N LEU A 19 -8.31 22.86 -15.02
CA LEU A 19 -8.89 22.69 -13.67
C LEU A 19 -9.07 21.21 -13.31
N ILE A 20 -9.51 20.38 -14.26
CA ILE A 20 -9.62 18.93 -14.08
C ILE A 20 -8.25 18.31 -13.79
N ILE A 21 -7.22 18.70 -14.54
CA ILE A 21 -5.84 18.21 -14.33
C ILE A 21 -5.32 18.64 -12.95
N PHE A 22 -5.53 19.90 -12.56
CA PHE A 22 -5.07 20.37 -11.25
C PHE A 22 -5.81 19.67 -10.09
N ALA A 23 -7.13 19.53 -10.21
CA ALA A 23 -7.95 18.84 -9.23
C ALA A 23 -7.60 17.35 -9.15
N GLY A 24 -7.34 16.70 -10.29
CA GLY A 24 -6.97 15.29 -10.37
C GLY A 24 -5.68 14.98 -9.60
N ASN A 25 -4.62 15.76 -9.84
CA ASN A 25 -3.34 15.59 -9.12
C ASN A 25 -3.54 15.77 -7.62
N SER A 26 -4.23 16.85 -7.22
CA SER A 26 -4.51 17.12 -5.80
C SER A 26 -5.34 16.01 -5.14
N MET A 27 -6.28 15.41 -5.87
CA MET A 27 -7.10 14.30 -5.36
C MET A 27 -6.28 13.01 -5.25
N ARG A 28 -5.41 12.71 -6.21
CA ARG A 28 -4.51 11.55 -6.16
C ARG A 28 -3.55 11.62 -4.98
N ASP A 29 -2.97 12.80 -4.73
CA ASP A 29 -2.08 13.02 -3.58
C ASP A 29 -2.85 12.78 -2.27
N LYS A 30 -4.04 13.38 -2.12
CA LYS A 30 -4.89 13.16 -0.94
C LYS A 30 -5.32 11.70 -0.73
N LEU A 31 -5.58 10.97 -1.81
CA LEU A 31 -5.92 9.56 -1.74
C LEU A 31 -4.73 8.75 -1.21
N ALA A 32 -3.53 9.03 -1.70
CA ALA A 32 -2.32 8.37 -1.24
C ALA A 32 -2.00 8.74 0.23
N ASP A 33 -2.17 10.00 0.62
CA ASP A 33 -1.98 10.45 2.00
C ASP A 33 -3.02 9.90 3.01
N SER A 34 -4.14 9.34 2.52
CA SER A 34 -5.22 8.79 3.36
C SER A 34 -5.08 7.32 3.73
N LEU A 35 -3.94 6.71 3.40
CA LEU A 35 -3.66 5.30 3.66
C LEU A 35 -3.34 5.05 5.12
N SER A 36 -3.90 3.97 5.68
CA SER A 36 -3.71 3.58 7.09
C SER A 36 -2.26 3.29 7.50
N THR A 37 -1.39 2.91 6.58
CA THR A 37 0.02 2.56 6.85
C THR A 37 0.94 3.76 7.03
N GLU A 38 0.49 4.97 6.66
CA GLU A 38 1.23 6.23 6.82
C GLU A 38 2.70 6.16 6.33
N TYR A 39 2.94 5.52 5.17
CA TYR A 39 4.26 5.41 4.52
C TYR A 39 5.38 4.95 5.48
N PRO A 40 5.41 3.67 5.89
CA PRO A 40 6.34 3.17 6.89
C PRO A 40 7.82 3.36 6.50
N GLU A 41 8.13 3.37 5.20
CA GLU A 41 9.45 3.69 4.67
C GLU A 41 9.88 5.14 4.94
N LEU A 42 8.94 6.10 4.92
CA LEU A 42 9.21 7.50 5.23
C LEU A 42 9.33 7.71 6.74
N ARG A 43 8.54 6.99 7.54
CA ARG A 43 8.63 7.02 9.01
C ARG A 43 9.93 6.40 9.52
N TRP A 44 10.41 5.34 8.87
CA TRP A 44 11.69 4.71 9.21
C TRP A 44 12.90 5.54 8.77
N SER A 45 12.81 6.19 7.62
CA SER A 45 13.89 7.02 7.04
C SER A 45 14.03 8.44 7.62
N ALA A 46 13.64 8.65 8.88
CA ALA A 46 13.68 9.98 9.50
C ALA A 46 15.08 10.63 9.52
N ASP A 47 16.14 9.86 9.31
CA ASP A 47 17.53 10.31 9.19
C ASP A 47 17.97 10.67 7.76
N GLY A 48 17.09 10.51 6.76
CA GLY A 48 17.34 10.77 5.35
C GLY A 48 17.80 9.56 4.53
N THR A 49 17.83 8.36 5.12
CA THR A 49 18.18 7.12 4.40
C THR A 49 17.06 6.71 3.45
N SER A 50 17.33 6.56 2.15
CA SER A 50 16.31 6.06 1.20
C SER A 50 15.90 4.63 1.58
N CYS A 51 14.61 4.42 1.81
CA CYS A 51 14.03 3.12 2.18
C CYS A 51 12.85 2.80 1.25
N GLY A 52 12.61 1.51 1.04
CA GLY A 52 11.49 0.98 0.27
C GLY A 52 10.65 0.06 1.15
N TYR A 53 9.33 0.14 0.99
CA TYR A 53 8.34 -0.72 1.62
C TYR A 53 7.88 -1.78 0.62
N VAL A 54 8.00 -3.05 0.99
CA VAL A 54 7.67 -4.19 0.13
C VAL A 54 6.88 -5.22 0.94
N ALA A 55 5.84 -5.79 0.33
CA ALA A 55 5.04 -6.85 0.94
C ALA A 55 5.00 -8.08 0.03
N ALA A 56 5.05 -9.26 0.64
CA ALA A 56 4.87 -10.55 0.01
C ALA A 56 3.64 -11.25 0.58
N TYR A 57 2.77 -11.73 -0.30
CA TYR A 57 1.54 -12.42 0.04
C TYR A 57 1.59 -13.86 -0.48
N TYR A 58 1.26 -14.78 0.41
CA TYR A 58 1.25 -16.22 0.13
C TYR A 58 -0.19 -16.73 0.06
N PRO A 59 -0.46 -17.75 -0.77
CA PRO A 59 -1.71 -18.48 -0.73
C PRO A 59 -1.94 -19.08 0.66
N VAL A 60 -3.20 -19.20 1.06
CA VAL A 60 -3.58 -19.69 2.40
C VAL A 60 -2.97 -21.07 2.72
N ASN A 61 -2.78 -21.93 1.71
CA ASN A 61 -2.25 -23.28 1.88
C ASN A 61 -0.74 -23.40 1.60
N GLU A 62 -0.09 -22.32 1.20
CA GLU A 62 1.34 -22.26 0.81
C GLU A 62 2.09 -21.23 1.64
N GLY A 63 1.56 -20.89 2.82
CA GLY A 63 2.21 -19.98 3.76
C GLY A 63 3.50 -20.56 4.35
N VAL A 64 4.29 -19.70 4.98
CA VAL A 64 5.63 -20.03 5.51
C VAL A 64 5.64 -20.17 7.02
N THR A 65 6.72 -20.71 7.56
CA THR A 65 6.93 -20.86 9.00
C THR A 65 7.76 -19.70 9.58
N GLN A 66 7.76 -19.53 10.89
CA GLN A 66 8.67 -18.57 11.55
C GLN A 66 10.15 -18.91 11.35
N ALA A 67 10.49 -20.20 11.14
CA ALA A 67 11.86 -20.59 10.82
C ALA A 67 12.27 -20.08 9.43
N ASP A 68 11.35 -20.10 8.46
CA ASP A 68 11.59 -19.53 7.13
C ASP A 68 11.77 -18.00 7.21
N VAL A 69 10.91 -17.31 7.98
CA VAL A 69 11.04 -15.87 8.22
C VAL A 69 12.38 -15.52 8.89
N HIS A 70 12.83 -16.33 9.85
CA HIS A 70 14.17 -16.16 10.43
C HIS A 70 15.26 -16.34 9.37
N GLY A 71 15.14 -17.34 8.49
CA GLY A 71 16.04 -17.51 7.34
C GLY A 71 16.06 -16.30 6.39
N TYR A 72 14.89 -15.68 6.15
CA TYR A 72 14.80 -14.45 5.35
C TYR A 72 15.53 -13.29 6.03
N ARG A 73 15.33 -13.10 7.34
CA ARG A 73 16.03 -12.06 8.12
C ARG A 73 17.54 -12.21 8.07
N GLU A 74 18.06 -13.43 8.24
CA GLU A 74 19.50 -13.70 8.15
C GLU A 74 20.05 -13.43 6.74
N THR A 75 19.31 -13.83 5.70
CA THR A 75 19.70 -13.59 4.31
C THR A 75 19.75 -12.09 3.98
N LEU A 76 18.70 -11.35 4.35
CA LEU A 76 18.63 -9.90 4.16
C LEU A 76 19.72 -9.17 4.95
N LYS A 77 19.96 -9.55 6.21
CA LYS A 77 21.04 -8.98 7.03
C LYS A 77 22.42 -9.23 6.42
N LYS A 78 22.65 -10.42 5.88
CA LYS A 78 23.89 -10.75 5.18
C LYS A 78 24.09 -9.86 3.94
N ILE A 79 23.06 -9.65 3.13
CA ILE A 79 23.11 -8.78 1.94
C ILE A 79 23.50 -7.34 2.32
N LEU A 80 22.95 -6.80 3.41
CA LEU A 80 23.30 -5.46 3.91
C LEU A 80 24.75 -5.37 4.35
N THR A 81 25.22 -6.39 5.08
CA THR A 81 26.60 -6.47 5.55
C THR A 81 27.57 -6.52 4.37
N GLU A 82 27.28 -7.33 3.35
CA GLU A 82 28.06 -7.42 2.11
C GLU A 82 28.04 -6.10 1.30
N SER A 83 26.94 -5.34 1.41
CA SER A 83 26.79 -4.02 0.79
C SER A 83 27.42 -2.89 1.62
N SER A 84 28.17 -3.21 2.69
CA SER A 84 28.80 -2.24 3.60
C SER A 84 27.81 -1.29 4.29
N ILE A 85 26.57 -1.73 4.49
CA ILE A 85 25.59 -1.03 5.33
C ILE A 85 25.64 -1.67 6.71
N GLU A 86 26.40 -1.05 7.61
CA GLU A 86 26.59 -1.55 8.97
C GLU A 86 25.55 -1.00 9.95
N GLU A 87 25.19 -1.82 10.93
CA GLU A 87 24.42 -1.42 12.11
C GLU A 87 25.21 -0.36 12.89
N LYS A 88 24.77 0.89 12.89
CA LYS A 88 25.34 1.94 13.75
C LYS A 88 24.87 1.70 15.18
N ASP A 89 25.78 1.62 16.15
CA ASP A 89 25.51 1.70 17.60
C ASP A 89 24.17 1.10 18.06
N ASN A 90 23.99 -0.21 17.84
CA ASN A 90 22.80 -0.97 18.28
C ASN A 90 21.47 -0.59 17.58
N ALA A 91 21.54 0.14 16.45
CA ALA A 91 20.40 0.43 15.59
C ALA A 91 20.21 -0.68 14.56
N ARG A 92 18.95 -1.05 14.32
CA ARG A 92 18.57 -1.99 13.25
C ARG A 92 18.67 -1.28 11.90
N VAL A 93 19.12 -2.00 10.87
CA VAL A 93 19.27 -1.45 9.50
C VAL A 93 17.96 -1.50 8.72
N PHE A 94 17.12 -2.49 9.01
CA PHE A 94 15.80 -2.68 8.41
C PHE A 94 14.84 -3.16 9.48
N LEU A 95 13.55 -3.11 9.15
CA LEU A 95 12.49 -3.73 9.96
C LEU A 95 11.65 -4.64 9.06
N ASP A 96 11.06 -5.63 9.68
CA ASP A 96 10.13 -6.55 9.05
C ASP A 96 8.95 -6.82 9.97
N SER A 97 7.83 -7.23 9.37
CA SER A 97 6.72 -7.83 10.08
C SER A 97 6.18 -9.01 9.31
N TYR A 98 5.55 -9.91 10.04
CA TYR A 98 4.83 -11.02 9.44
C TYR A 98 3.48 -11.19 10.10
N SER A 99 2.51 -11.68 9.33
CA SER A 99 1.17 -11.89 9.84
C SER A 99 0.43 -13.05 9.16
N THR A 100 -0.59 -13.53 9.85
CA THR A 100 -1.62 -14.42 9.32
C THR A 100 -2.99 -14.04 9.86
N PHE A 101 -4.03 -14.52 9.20
CA PHE A 101 -5.41 -14.12 9.46
C PHE A 101 -6.29 -15.33 9.69
N GLY A 102 -7.25 -15.17 10.60
CA GLY A 102 -8.24 -16.21 10.85
C GLY A 102 -9.38 -15.69 11.70
N THR A 103 -10.05 -16.61 12.39
CA THR A 103 -11.10 -16.27 13.33
C THR A 103 -10.92 -17.01 14.65
N ALA A 104 -11.47 -16.44 15.71
CA ALA A 104 -11.56 -17.07 17.02
C ALA A 104 -12.88 -16.69 17.70
N ASN A 105 -13.35 -17.54 18.60
CA ASN A 105 -14.46 -17.22 19.49
C ASN A 105 -13.89 -16.76 20.82
N ILE A 106 -14.26 -15.54 21.23
CA ILE A 106 -13.80 -14.94 22.48
C ILE A 106 -14.96 -14.70 23.44
N SER A 107 -14.70 -14.72 24.74
CA SER A 107 -15.64 -14.27 25.76
C SER A 107 -14.96 -13.37 26.79
N GLY A 108 -15.72 -12.44 27.38
CA GLY A 108 -15.25 -11.63 28.50
C GLY A 108 -15.26 -12.42 29.81
N THR A 109 -14.79 -11.79 30.89
CA THR A 109 -14.64 -12.39 32.23
C THR A 109 -15.89 -13.09 32.77
N ARG A 110 -17.10 -12.64 32.38
CA ARG A 110 -18.36 -13.22 32.87
C ARG A 110 -18.81 -14.47 32.11
N ASN A 111 -18.13 -14.87 31.03
CA ASN A 111 -18.44 -16.05 30.20
C ASN A 111 -19.92 -16.19 29.76
N THR A 112 -20.66 -15.09 29.70
CA THR A 112 -22.11 -15.10 29.41
C THR A 112 -22.44 -15.11 27.91
N SER A 113 -21.51 -14.69 27.06
CA SER A 113 -21.69 -14.61 25.61
C SER A 113 -20.35 -14.72 24.89
N THR A 114 -20.28 -15.57 23.88
CA THR A 114 -19.15 -15.68 22.95
C THR A 114 -19.36 -14.81 21.72
N THR A 115 -18.32 -14.12 21.27
CA THR A 115 -18.30 -13.31 20.06
C THR A 115 -17.25 -13.86 19.11
N THR A 116 -17.60 -14.05 17.84
CA THR A 116 -16.63 -14.41 16.80
C THR A 116 -15.89 -13.18 16.33
N VAL A 117 -14.57 -13.20 16.43
CA VAL A 117 -13.68 -12.10 16.02
C VAL A 117 -12.74 -12.53 14.90
N ASN A 118 -12.31 -11.56 14.10
CA ASN A 118 -11.17 -11.75 13.22
C ASN A 118 -9.89 -11.72 14.04
N VAL A 119 -8.99 -12.66 13.80
CA VAL A 119 -7.67 -12.70 14.41
C VAL A 119 -6.66 -12.19 13.40
N THR A 120 -5.82 -11.25 13.83
CA THR A 120 -4.60 -10.85 13.12
C THR A 120 -3.42 -11.29 13.99
N ALA A 121 -2.83 -12.42 13.61
CA ALA A 121 -1.72 -13.01 14.34
C ALA A 121 -0.41 -12.47 13.77
N ILE A 122 0.42 -11.86 14.61
CA ILE A 122 1.51 -10.98 14.17
C ILE A 122 2.86 -11.37 14.77
N GLY A 123 3.93 -10.92 14.11
CA GLY A 123 5.29 -10.87 14.63
C GLY A 123 6.10 -9.77 13.95
N GLY A 124 7.35 -9.59 14.37
CA GLY A 124 8.19 -8.44 13.99
C GLY A 124 7.61 -7.11 14.47
N ASP A 125 7.84 -6.05 13.69
CA ASP A 125 7.45 -4.67 13.97
C ASP A 125 6.09 -4.31 13.36
N TYR A 126 5.09 -5.18 13.51
CA TYR A 126 3.77 -5.03 12.89
C TYR A 126 3.12 -3.65 13.15
N PHE A 127 3.05 -3.22 14.42
CA PHE A 127 2.45 -1.92 14.77
C PHE A 127 3.31 -0.71 14.38
N PHE A 128 4.57 -0.92 14.00
CA PHE A 128 5.32 0.13 13.33
C PHE A 128 4.80 0.30 11.91
N ILE A 129 4.67 -0.78 11.14
CA ILE A 129 4.18 -0.75 9.75
C ILE A 129 2.71 -0.34 9.68
N HIS A 130 1.89 -0.77 10.65
CA HIS A 130 0.45 -0.52 10.74
C HIS A 130 0.14 0.30 12.01
N PRO A 131 0.25 1.64 11.98
CA PRO A 131 0.15 2.51 13.14
C PRO A 131 -1.31 2.81 13.53
N ASP A 132 -2.10 1.79 13.84
CA ASP A 132 -3.47 1.97 14.33
C ASP A 132 -3.49 2.83 15.63
N GLU A 133 -4.43 3.76 15.77
CA GLU A 133 -4.49 4.71 16.89
C GLU A 133 -4.66 3.97 18.23
N LEU A 134 -3.73 4.16 19.16
CA LEU A 134 -3.83 3.57 20.49
C LEU A 134 -4.74 4.41 21.41
N LEU A 135 -5.89 3.85 21.80
CA LEU A 135 -6.85 4.51 22.70
C LEU A 135 -6.45 4.35 24.17
N THR A 136 -6.08 3.13 24.55
CA THR A 136 -5.64 2.79 25.92
C THR A 136 -4.56 1.71 25.89
N GLY A 137 -3.71 1.67 26.93
CA GLY A 137 -2.72 0.62 27.11
C GLY A 137 -1.48 0.78 26.25
N GLY A 138 -1.04 -0.29 25.58
CA GLY A 138 0.13 -0.34 24.72
C GLY A 138 0.04 -1.45 23.67
N TYR A 139 0.84 -1.34 22.62
CA TYR A 139 0.99 -2.39 21.62
C TYR A 139 1.70 -3.63 22.21
N ILE A 140 1.53 -4.75 21.52
CA ILE A 140 2.30 -5.99 21.76
C ILE A 140 3.47 -6.06 20.79
N SER A 141 4.54 -6.73 21.21
CA SER A 141 5.75 -6.96 20.40
C SER A 141 6.14 -8.43 20.41
N GLU A 142 6.76 -8.91 19.33
CA GLU A 142 7.41 -10.24 19.28
C GLU A 142 8.43 -10.44 20.42
N ASN A 143 9.01 -9.35 20.94
CA ASN A 143 9.97 -9.38 22.04
C ASN A 143 9.33 -9.33 23.44
N ASP A 144 8.00 -9.31 23.54
CA ASP A 144 7.32 -9.29 24.83
C ASP A 144 7.56 -10.60 25.60
N LEU A 145 7.88 -10.50 26.89
CA LEU A 145 8.08 -11.66 27.75
C LEU A 145 6.80 -12.50 27.94
N MET A 146 5.63 -11.86 27.82
CA MET A 146 4.32 -12.46 28.03
C MET A 146 3.62 -12.69 26.69
N PRO A 147 3.58 -13.94 26.18
CA PRO A 147 3.02 -14.22 24.86
C PRO A 147 1.48 -14.27 24.84
N ASP A 148 0.84 -14.24 26.00
CA ASP A 148 -0.61 -14.25 26.21
C ASP A 148 -1.22 -12.84 26.20
N ARG A 149 -0.45 -11.82 25.81
CA ARG A 149 -0.93 -10.45 25.62
C ARG A 149 -1.62 -10.28 24.27
N VAL A 150 -2.71 -9.53 24.27
CA VAL A 150 -3.51 -9.23 23.07
C VAL A 150 -3.87 -7.76 22.99
N VAL A 151 -3.91 -7.23 21.78
CA VAL A 151 -4.51 -5.92 21.49
C VAL A 151 -5.86 -6.16 20.86
N ILE A 152 -6.88 -5.39 21.24
CA ILE A 152 -8.23 -5.51 20.68
C ILE A 152 -8.66 -4.19 20.04
N ASP A 153 -9.55 -4.25 19.07
CA ASP A 153 -10.15 -3.02 18.55
C ASP A 153 -11.23 -2.45 19.48
N GLU A 154 -11.53 -1.16 19.27
CA GLU A 154 -12.57 -0.43 20.01
C GLU A 154 -13.90 -1.19 20.01
N GLN A 155 -14.30 -1.78 18.88
CA GLN A 155 -15.55 -2.54 18.78
C GLN A 155 -15.54 -3.79 19.68
N THR A 156 -14.43 -4.52 19.73
CA THR A 156 -14.25 -5.68 20.61
C THR A 156 -14.30 -5.29 22.07
N ALA A 157 -13.65 -4.18 22.45
CA ALA A 157 -13.65 -3.66 23.81
C ALA A 157 -15.07 -3.31 24.27
N TRP A 158 -15.83 -2.59 23.42
CA TRP A 158 -17.24 -2.28 23.66
C TRP A 158 -18.12 -3.54 23.73
N SER A 159 -17.91 -4.51 22.82
CA SER A 159 -18.70 -5.75 22.80
C SER A 159 -18.49 -6.61 24.05
N LEU A 160 -17.27 -6.68 24.59
CA LEU A 160 -16.97 -7.53 25.74
C LEU A 160 -17.23 -6.85 27.08
N TYR A 161 -16.97 -5.54 27.18
CA TYR A 161 -16.90 -4.84 28.45
C TYR A 161 -17.70 -3.54 28.50
N GLY A 162 -18.20 -3.06 27.36
CA GLY A 162 -18.90 -1.77 27.27
C GLY A 162 -18.01 -0.55 27.57
N SER A 163 -16.70 -0.66 27.36
CA SER A 163 -15.73 0.43 27.55
C SER A 163 -14.43 0.15 26.81
N THR A 164 -13.67 1.19 26.48
CA THR A 164 -12.30 1.11 25.95
C THR A 164 -11.23 1.08 27.07
N ASP A 165 -11.61 1.38 28.32
CA ASP A 165 -10.72 1.28 29.48
C ASP A 165 -10.75 -0.13 30.08
N VAL A 166 -10.12 -1.06 29.35
CA VAL A 166 -10.15 -2.50 29.64
C VAL A 166 -8.76 -3.13 29.68
N THR A 167 -7.71 -2.31 29.61
CA THR A 167 -6.32 -2.76 29.73
C THR A 167 -6.11 -3.47 31.07
N GLY A 168 -5.40 -4.60 31.04
CA GLY A 168 -5.16 -5.45 32.21
C GLY A 168 -6.31 -6.41 32.57
N LYS A 169 -7.50 -6.26 31.96
CA LYS A 169 -8.51 -7.33 31.98
C LYS A 169 -8.08 -8.46 31.04
N TYR A 170 -8.68 -9.63 31.19
CA TYR A 170 -8.43 -10.77 30.30
C TYR A 170 -9.70 -11.17 29.56
N LEU A 171 -9.56 -11.61 28.32
CA LEU A 171 -10.58 -12.33 27.57
C LEU A 171 -10.23 -13.82 27.53
N MET A 172 -11.20 -14.67 27.24
CA MET A 172 -11.00 -16.10 27.09
C MET A 172 -11.06 -16.47 25.62
N ILE A 173 -10.10 -17.27 25.15
CA ILE A 173 -10.20 -18.03 23.91
C ILE A 173 -10.28 -19.51 24.31
N GLY A 174 -11.45 -20.12 24.12
CA GLY A 174 -11.71 -21.44 24.71
C GLY A 174 -11.61 -21.40 26.24
N THR A 175 -10.66 -22.14 26.81
CA THR A 175 -10.40 -22.21 28.26
C THR A 175 -9.18 -21.40 28.70
N GLU A 176 -8.45 -20.78 27.78
CA GLU A 176 -7.22 -20.06 28.08
C GLU A 176 -7.46 -18.55 28.21
N PRO A 177 -6.91 -17.90 29.26
CA PRO A 177 -6.97 -16.45 29.42
C PRO A 177 -5.91 -15.73 28.57
N TYR A 178 -6.30 -14.62 27.97
CA TYR A 178 -5.43 -13.69 27.24
C TYR A 178 -5.62 -12.28 27.78
N TYR A 179 -4.52 -11.60 28.13
CA TYR A 179 -4.55 -10.30 28.80
C TYR A 179 -4.54 -9.14 27.81
N ILE A 180 -5.47 -8.22 27.98
CA ILE A 180 -5.60 -7.04 27.11
C ILE A 180 -4.46 -6.08 27.42
N ALA A 181 -3.55 -5.95 26.46
CA ALA A 181 -2.41 -5.04 26.46
C ALA A 181 -2.83 -3.61 26.13
N GLY A 182 -3.78 -3.45 25.21
CA GLY A 182 -4.26 -2.16 24.75
C GLY A 182 -5.50 -2.29 23.87
N VAL A 183 -6.13 -1.14 23.64
CA VAL A 183 -7.27 -0.99 22.74
C VAL A 183 -6.89 -0.01 21.65
N ILE A 184 -7.09 -0.41 20.39
CA ILE A 184 -6.80 0.42 19.23
C ILE A 184 -8.07 0.85 18.50
N ARG A 185 -7.94 1.90 17.69
CA ARG A 185 -8.92 2.31 16.68
C ARG A 185 -8.28 2.22 15.30
N PRO A 186 -8.92 1.52 14.34
CA PRO A 186 -8.44 1.49 12.97
C PRO A 186 -8.49 2.89 12.35
N HIS A 187 -7.60 3.13 11.38
CA HIS A 187 -7.54 4.41 10.67
C HIS A 187 -8.90 4.83 10.06
N ASP A 188 -9.29 6.10 10.24
CA ASP A 188 -10.60 6.63 9.84
C ASP A 188 -10.57 7.26 8.43
N SER A 189 -10.16 6.48 7.42
CA SER A 189 -10.31 6.83 6.01
C SER A 189 -11.47 6.07 5.39
N GLU A 190 -12.10 6.64 4.34
CA GLU A 190 -13.19 5.95 3.64
C GLU A 190 -12.75 4.61 3.04
N ALA A 191 -11.46 4.51 2.67
CA ALA A 191 -10.86 3.28 2.16
C ALA A 191 -10.73 2.24 3.29
N SER A 192 -10.05 2.62 4.38
CA SER A 192 -9.81 1.78 5.57
C SER A 192 -11.13 1.28 6.18
N VAL A 193 -12.10 2.16 6.43
CA VAL A 193 -13.38 1.78 7.07
C VAL A 193 -14.10 0.68 6.30
N LYS A 194 -14.09 0.71 4.95
CA LYS A 194 -14.77 -0.34 4.17
C LYS A 194 -13.98 -1.64 4.11
N THR A 195 -12.65 -1.59 4.11
CA THR A 195 -11.81 -2.80 3.99
C THR A 195 -11.56 -3.46 5.34
N TYR A 196 -11.54 -2.69 6.43
CA TYR A 196 -11.48 -3.19 7.81
C TYR A 196 -12.73 -4.01 8.16
N GLY A 197 -13.90 -3.53 7.72
CA GLY A 197 -15.20 -4.18 7.91
C GLY A 197 -15.80 -3.97 9.30
N ASN A 198 -16.91 -4.66 9.56
CA ASN A 198 -17.72 -4.46 10.79
C ASN A 198 -17.55 -5.56 11.84
N ARG A 199 -16.63 -6.51 11.62
CA ARG A 199 -16.39 -7.60 12.56
C ARG A 199 -15.24 -7.19 13.47
N SER A 200 -15.50 -7.27 14.77
CA SER A 200 -14.53 -7.18 15.85
C SER A 200 -13.23 -7.93 15.56
N ARG A 201 -12.10 -7.32 15.92
CA ARG A 201 -10.76 -7.84 15.67
C ARG A 201 -9.91 -7.90 16.94
N ILE A 202 -9.10 -8.94 17.00
CA ILE A 202 -8.05 -9.15 17.99
C ILE A 202 -6.70 -9.33 17.30
N TYR A 203 -5.66 -8.77 17.90
CA TYR A 203 -4.28 -8.87 17.50
C TYR A 203 -3.53 -9.63 18.58
N MET A 204 -2.78 -10.65 18.19
CA MET A 204 -2.04 -11.51 19.12
C MET A 204 -0.75 -12.00 18.48
N LEU A 205 0.21 -12.45 19.28
CA LEU A 205 1.45 -13.01 18.73
C LEU A 205 1.17 -14.28 17.93
N PHE A 206 1.93 -14.50 16.86
CA PHE A 206 1.78 -15.67 16.00
C PHE A 206 1.89 -16.99 16.78
N ASP A 207 2.84 -17.08 17.72
CA ASP A 207 3.00 -18.26 18.60
C ASP A 207 1.76 -18.56 19.42
N ALA A 208 1.07 -17.52 19.89
CA ALA A 208 -0.16 -17.66 20.65
C ALA A 208 -1.30 -18.14 19.75
N TYR A 209 -1.40 -17.61 18.53
CA TYR A 209 -2.40 -18.08 17.57
C TYR A 209 -2.15 -19.51 17.10
N LYS A 210 -0.89 -19.93 16.96
CA LYS A 210 -0.52 -21.29 16.56
C LYS A 210 -0.95 -22.35 17.58
N LYS A 211 -1.06 -21.99 18.87
CA LYS A 211 -1.66 -22.87 19.90
C LYS A 211 -3.16 -23.05 19.71
N ILE A 212 -3.84 -22.06 19.14
CA ILE A 212 -5.28 -22.09 18.85
C ILE A 212 -5.54 -22.80 17.51
N ASN A 213 -4.65 -22.59 16.53
CA ASN A 213 -4.72 -23.17 15.20
C ASN A 213 -3.35 -23.72 14.78
N GLU A 214 -3.12 -25.01 15.02
CA GLU A 214 -1.83 -25.67 14.78
C GLU A 214 -1.39 -25.63 13.32
N THR A 215 -2.33 -25.53 12.38
CA THR A 215 -2.07 -25.45 10.93
C THR A 215 -1.86 -24.03 10.43
N ALA A 216 -1.84 -23.03 11.32
CA ALA A 216 -1.61 -21.64 10.94
C ALA A 216 -0.21 -21.48 10.31
N ALA A 217 -0.19 -20.92 9.11
CA ALA A 217 1.01 -20.52 8.39
C ALA A 217 1.02 -19.01 8.17
N ILE A 218 2.21 -18.43 8.05
CA ILE A 218 2.39 -17.00 7.77
C ILE A 218 2.02 -16.77 6.31
N THR A 219 1.07 -15.86 6.07
CA THR A 219 0.57 -15.56 4.72
C THR A 219 0.92 -14.16 4.24
N CYS A 220 1.47 -13.32 5.12
CA CYS A 220 1.92 -11.98 4.77
C CYS A 220 3.27 -11.72 5.44
N TYR A 221 4.24 -11.26 4.63
CA TYR A 221 5.55 -10.82 5.08
C TYR A 221 5.84 -9.44 4.51
N GLU A 222 6.24 -8.50 5.34
CA GLU A 222 6.36 -7.08 5.02
C GLU A 222 7.73 -6.59 5.49
N ILE A 223 8.42 -5.81 4.67
CA ILE A 223 9.73 -5.23 5.02
C ILE A 223 9.79 -3.75 4.67
N VAL A 224 10.44 -2.99 5.54
CA VAL A 224 10.98 -1.68 5.19
C VAL A 224 12.50 -1.81 5.19
N TYR A 225 13.08 -1.64 4.01
CA TYR A 225 14.47 -2.01 3.75
C TYR A 225 15.18 -0.89 2.98
N PRO A 226 16.50 -0.67 3.20
CA PRO A 226 17.24 0.36 2.47
C PRO A 226 17.10 0.21 0.95
N ASP A 227 16.79 1.31 0.26
CA ASP A 227 16.56 1.35 -1.18
C ASP A 227 17.60 2.26 -1.84
N MET A 228 18.83 1.73 -2.00
CA MET A 228 19.99 2.46 -2.52
C MET A 228 19.86 2.87 -3.99
N ILE A 229 19.11 2.06 -4.75
CA ILE A 229 18.75 2.28 -6.14
C ILE A 229 17.28 1.91 -6.31
N THR A 230 16.64 2.38 -7.39
CA THR A 230 15.23 2.09 -7.66
C THR A 230 14.94 0.58 -7.59
N ASN A 231 13.92 0.20 -6.81
CA ASN A 231 13.45 -1.17 -6.64
C ASN A 231 14.48 -2.12 -6.00
N TYR A 232 15.52 -1.62 -5.34
CA TYR A 232 16.49 -2.47 -4.65
C TYR A 232 15.82 -3.33 -3.57
N ALA A 233 15.02 -2.74 -2.69
CA ALA A 233 14.30 -3.47 -1.65
C ALA A 233 13.39 -4.57 -2.24
N TYR A 234 12.65 -4.24 -3.31
CA TYR A 234 11.78 -5.17 -4.02
C TYR A 234 12.55 -6.35 -4.62
N ASN A 235 13.65 -6.05 -5.31
CA ASN A 235 14.48 -7.07 -5.92
C ASN A 235 15.12 -7.99 -4.87
N LYS A 236 15.59 -7.43 -3.75
CA LYS A 236 16.20 -8.23 -2.68
C LYS A 236 15.21 -9.12 -1.96
N LEU A 237 13.97 -8.67 -1.78
CA LEU A 237 12.94 -9.57 -1.25
C LEU A 237 12.63 -10.71 -2.23
N ASN A 238 12.44 -10.41 -3.52
CA ASN A 238 12.21 -11.44 -4.53
C ASN A 238 13.35 -12.46 -4.63
N GLU A 239 14.61 -12.02 -4.59
CA GLU A 239 15.79 -12.89 -4.52
C GLU A 239 15.74 -13.79 -3.27
N THR A 240 15.42 -13.22 -2.11
CA THR A 240 15.36 -13.95 -0.82
C THR A 240 14.24 -14.98 -0.79
N LEU A 241 13.11 -14.68 -1.42
CA LEU A 241 11.95 -15.58 -1.51
C LEU A 241 12.08 -16.62 -2.63
N GLY A 242 13.13 -16.55 -3.46
CA GLY A 242 13.31 -17.46 -4.60
C GLY A 242 12.32 -17.20 -5.75
N VAL A 243 11.88 -15.95 -5.92
CA VAL A 243 10.88 -15.51 -6.92
C VAL A 243 11.55 -14.77 -8.11
N MET A 244 12.88 -14.85 -8.25
CA MET A 244 13.61 -14.23 -9.36
C MET A 244 13.85 -15.22 -10.50
N ASN A 245 13.52 -14.80 -11.73
CA ASN A 245 13.97 -15.43 -12.97
C ASN A 245 15.34 -14.84 -13.40
N ASP A 246 16.24 -15.68 -13.93
CA ASP A 246 17.55 -15.30 -14.51
C ASP A 246 17.48 -14.39 -15.77
N ASN A 247 16.33 -13.78 -16.09
CA ASN A 247 16.13 -12.95 -17.29
C ASN A 247 15.61 -11.54 -16.93
N PRO A 248 16.45 -10.49 -17.01
CA PRO A 248 16.12 -9.13 -16.53
C PRO A 248 15.29 -8.30 -17.54
N VAL A 249 14.53 -8.91 -18.46
CA VAL A 249 13.96 -8.20 -19.63
C VAL A 249 12.43 -8.20 -19.71
N LEU A 250 11.68 -8.80 -18.78
CA LEU A 250 10.22 -8.69 -18.79
C LEU A 250 9.70 -8.18 -17.45
N GLU A 251 9.02 -7.05 -17.56
CA GLU A 251 8.46 -6.25 -16.49
C GLU A 251 7.34 -7.03 -15.77
N GLU A 252 7.55 -7.30 -14.48
CA GLU A 252 6.56 -7.30 -13.37
C GLU A 252 5.17 -7.95 -13.55
N GLU A 253 4.95 -8.82 -14.52
CA GLU A 253 3.74 -9.64 -14.60
C GLU A 253 4.08 -11.11 -14.85
N GLU A 254 3.42 -11.96 -14.06
CA GLU A 254 3.46 -13.42 -14.03
C GLU A 254 4.69 -14.09 -13.40
N SER A 255 4.49 -14.47 -12.13
CA SER A 255 4.92 -15.72 -11.47
C SER A 255 6.09 -16.48 -12.11
N THR A 256 7.22 -16.53 -11.42
CA THR A 256 8.40 -17.27 -11.86
C THR A 256 8.45 -18.69 -11.29
N ALA A 257 8.49 -19.66 -12.22
CA ALA A 257 9.10 -21.00 -12.25
C ALA A 257 9.19 -21.95 -11.03
N ASP A 258 9.32 -21.52 -9.77
CA ASP A 258 9.49 -22.45 -8.63
C ASP A 258 8.43 -22.30 -7.52
N ASN A 259 7.78 -21.13 -7.40
CA ASN A 259 6.64 -20.90 -6.50
C ASN A 259 5.61 -19.98 -7.20
N PRO A 260 4.69 -20.53 -8.03
CA PRO A 260 3.89 -19.75 -8.97
C PRO A 260 2.87 -18.80 -8.32
N ASN A 261 2.63 -18.91 -7.02
CA ASN A 261 1.49 -18.25 -6.38
C ASN A 261 1.87 -17.20 -5.32
N ILE A 262 3.16 -16.87 -5.15
CA ILE A 262 3.57 -15.79 -4.23
C ILE A 262 3.46 -14.45 -4.95
N HIS A 263 2.76 -13.49 -4.35
CA HIS A 263 2.63 -12.16 -4.90
C HIS A 263 3.44 -11.15 -4.09
N VAL A 264 4.56 -10.70 -4.67
CA VAL A 264 5.43 -9.68 -4.08
C VAL A 264 5.14 -8.34 -4.75
N ILE A 265 4.91 -7.31 -3.94
CA ILE A 265 4.50 -5.99 -4.41
C ILE A 265 5.37 -4.91 -3.76
N ASN A 266 5.90 -4.00 -4.57
CA ASN A 266 6.58 -2.80 -4.10
C ASN A 266 5.57 -1.71 -3.71
N MET A 267 5.29 -1.60 -2.41
CA MET A 267 4.30 -0.66 -1.86
C MET A 267 4.68 0.81 -2.11
N SER A 268 5.97 1.14 -2.06
CA SER A 268 6.46 2.52 -2.25
C SER A 268 6.26 3.09 -3.66
N THR A 269 6.01 2.23 -4.65
CA THR A 269 5.89 2.67 -6.06
C THR A 269 4.46 2.63 -6.61
N ARG A 270 3.49 2.18 -5.82
CA ARG A 270 2.11 1.91 -6.27
C ARG A 270 1.39 3.10 -6.89
N PHE A 271 1.60 4.29 -6.35
CA PHE A 271 0.93 5.51 -6.82
C PHE A 271 1.71 6.27 -7.90
N LYS A 272 2.84 5.72 -8.38
CA LYS A 272 3.56 6.28 -9.54
C LYS A 272 2.67 6.17 -10.79
N VAL A 273 2.80 7.14 -11.70
CA VAL A 273 2.03 7.17 -12.96
C VAL A 273 2.20 5.89 -13.77
N SER A 274 3.39 5.29 -13.81
CA SER A 274 3.64 4.02 -14.48
C SER A 274 2.82 2.87 -13.89
N SER A 275 2.78 2.76 -12.57
CA SER A 275 2.05 1.70 -11.87
C SER A 275 0.54 1.89 -12.01
N LEU A 276 0.04 3.12 -11.85
CA LEU A 276 -1.37 3.45 -12.09
C LEU A 276 -1.77 3.21 -13.56
N TRP A 277 -0.87 3.45 -14.51
CA TRP A 277 -1.14 3.13 -15.91
C TRP A 277 -1.30 1.63 -16.15
N LYS A 278 -0.48 0.80 -15.50
CA LYS A 278 -0.65 -0.67 -15.51
C LYS A 278 -2.04 -1.07 -14.98
N VAL A 279 -2.48 -0.46 -13.88
CA VAL A 279 -3.83 -0.69 -13.33
C VAL A 279 -4.94 -0.34 -14.33
N ILE A 280 -4.76 0.74 -15.12
CA ILE A 280 -5.70 1.11 -16.19
C ILE A 280 -5.73 0.04 -17.29
N THR A 281 -4.56 -0.48 -17.69
CA THR A 281 -4.47 -1.45 -18.78
C THR A 281 -4.92 -2.86 -18.36
N SER A 282 -4.72 -3.24 -17.10
CA SER A 282 -5.13 -4.53 -16.52
C SER A 282 -6.56 -4.49 -15.95
N TYR A 283 -7.45 -3.67 -16.54
CA TYR A 283 -8.80 -3.49 -16.02
C TYR A 283 -9.61 -4.81 -16.07
N GLY A 284 -10.15 -5.23 -14.93
CA GLY A 284 -10.89 -6.48 -14.80
C GLY A 284 -10.03 -7.69 -14.40
N GLU A 285 -8.77 -7.73 -14.80
CA GLU A 285 -7.83 -8.80 -14.40
C GLU A 285 -7.57 -8.76 -12.89
N ARG A 286 -7.43 -7.55 -12.31
CA ARG A 286 -7.30 -7.37 -10.84
C ARG A 286 -8.46 -7.93 -10.02
N SER A 287 -9.63 -8.13 -10.63
CA SER A 287 -10.80 -8.75 -9.97
C SER A 287 -10.84 -10.27 -10.12
N SER A 288 -10.00 -10.82 -10.99
CA SER A 288 -9.90 -12.25 -11.26
C SER A 288 -8.71 -12.82 -10.50
N GLN A 289 -8.97 -13.50 -9.39
CA GLN A 289 -7.93 -14.15 -8.58
C GLN A 289 -8.02 -15.67 -8.75
N THR A 290 -6.88 -16.30 -9.03
CA THR A 290 -6.75 -17.77 -9.12
C THR A 290 -5.63 -18.32 -8.23
N ASP A 291 -4.93 -17.42 -7.53
CA ASP A 291 -3.73 -17.66 -6.71
C ASP A 291 -4.05 -18.17 -5.29
N GLY A 292 -5.30 -18.07 -4.84
CA GLY A 292 -5.68 -18.50 -3.49
C GLY A 292 -5.16 -17.58 -2.37
N ILE A 293 -4.76 -16.36 -2.71
CA ILE A 293 -4.29 -15.35 -1.76
C ILE A 293 -5.51 -14.64 -1.14
N ILE A 294 -5.54 -14.54 0.19
CA ILE A 294 -6.49 -13.69 0.90
C ILE A 294 -5.75 -12.45 1.38
N TYR A 295 -6.05 -11.31 0.75
CA TYR A 295 -5.40 -10.06 1.09
C TYR A 295 -5.89 -9.48 2.42
N PRO A 296 -4.99 -8.92 3.24
CA PRO A 296 -5.35 -8.18 4.43
C PRO A 296 -6.15 -6.90 4.12
N ASN A 297 -6.75 -6.31 5.17
CA ASN A 297 -7.56 -5.09 5.04
C ASN A 297 -6.76 -3.89 4.50
N TRP A 298 -5.51 -3.72 4.90
CA TRP A 298 -4.66 -2.63 4.38
C TRP A 298 -4.29 -2.86 2.91
N GLU A 299 -3.98 -4.07 2.47
CA GLU A 299 -3.74 -4.33 1.05
C GLU A 299 -4.98 -4.07 0.20
N ASN A 300 -6.16 -4.49 0.68
CA ASN A 300 -7.42 -4.16 0.03
C ASN A 300 -7.67 -2.64 0.00
N GLU A 301 -7.20 -1.91 1.02
CA GLU A 301 -7.24 -0.44 1.06
C GLU A 301 -6.38 0.14 -0.06
N TYR A 302 -5.12 -0.28 -0.18
CA TYR A 302 -4.24 0.12 -1.27
C TYR A 302 -4.86 -0.18 -2.64
N ARG A 303 -5.34 -1.41 -2.87
CA ARG A 303 -5.91 -1.81 -4.16
C ARG A 303 -7.10 -0.94 -4.55
N ARG A 304 -7.97 -0.65 -3.58
CA ARG A 304 -9.13 0.21 -3.78
C ARG A 304 -8.70 1.65 -4.10
N THR A 305 -7.73 2.19 -3.37
CA THR A 305 -7.22 3.54 -3.57
C THR A 305 -6.50 3.66 -4.93
N GLU A 306 -5.75 2.65 -5.35
CA GLU A 306 -5.16 2.53 -6.69
C GLU A 306 -6.23 2.59 -7.79
N ASP A 307 -7.33 1.85 -7.65
CA ASP A 307 -8.39 1.83 -8.65
C ASP A 307 -9.03 3.24 -8.81
N PHE A 308 -9.25 3.97 -7.72
CA PHE A 308 -9.71 5.37 -7.79
C PHE A 308 -8.66 6.30 -8.40
N ALA A 309 -7.40 6.17 -7.98
CA ALA A 309 -6.30 6.96 -8.52
C ALA A 309 -6.08 6.73 -10.02
N ALA A 310 -6.26 5.49 -10.50
CA ALA A 310 -6.20 5.10 -11.90
C ALA A 310 -7.33 5.75 -12.73
N VAL A 311 -8.56 5.78 -12.22
CA VAL A 311 -9.69 6.47 -12.88
C VAL A 311 -9.44 7.98 -12.97
N ILE A 312 -8.88 8.58 -11.91
CA ILE A 312 -8.50 10.00 -11.92
C ILE A 312 -7.43 10.23 -12.98
N LEU A 313 -6.36 9.42 -13.01
CA LEU A 313 -5.28 9.53 -13.99
C LEU A 313 -5.80 9.40 -15.43
N LEU A 314 -6.72 8.46 -15.70
CA LEU A 314 -7.36 8.32 -17.01
C LEU A 314 -8.14 9.59 -17.40
N THR A 315 -8.84 10.20 -16.43
CA THR A 315 -9.59 11.44 -16.65
C THR A 315 -8.65 12.62 -16.96
N GLU A 316 -7.51 12.70 -16.25
CA GLU A 316 -6.46 13.68 -16.52
C GLU A 316 -5.87 13.50 -17.92
N PHE A 317 -5.62 12.27 -18.34
CA PHE A 317 -5.11 11.96 -19.67
C PHE A 317 -6.07 12.41 -20.79
N ILE A 318 -7.37 12.19 -20.61
CA ILE A 318 -8.40 12.70 -21.52
C ILE A 318 -8.39 14.23 -21.56
N ALA A 319 -8.30 14.89 -20.39
CA ALA A 319 -8.23 16.35 -20.31
C ALA A 319 -6.98 16.92 -21.02
N TRP A 320 -5.82 16.29 -20.85
CA TRP A 320 -4.59 16.64 -21.58
C TRP A 320 -4.75 16.49 -23.09
N THR A 321 -5.40 15.42 -23.54
CA THR A 321 -5.69 15.20 -24.96
C THR A 321 -6.55 16.31 -25.55
N VAL A 322 -7.57 16.78 -24.80
CA VAL A 322 -8.40 17.93 -25.21
C VAL A 322 -7.58 19.21 -25.34
N VAL A 323 -6.72 19.51 -24.35
CA VAL A 323 -5.82 20.67 -24.38
C VAL A 323 -4.88 20.60 -25.57
N PHE A 324 -4.29 19.43 -25.84
CA PHE A 324 -3.40 19.20 -26.96
C PHE A 324 -4.09 19.45 -28.30
N ILE A 325 -5.26 18.85 -28.53
CA ILE A 325 -6.04 19.02 -29.77
C ILE A 325 -6.41 20.50 -29.98
N LEU A 326 -6.89 21.19 -28.94
CA LEU A 326 -7.27 22.60 -29.04
C LEU A 326 -6.05 23.49 -29.31
N SER A 327 -4.89 23.16 -28.75
CA SER A 327 -3.62 23.86 -28.98
C SER A 327 -3.13 23.69 -30.41
N VAL A 328 -3.19 22.47 -30.96
CA VAL A 328 -2.85 22.20 -32.37
C VAL A 328 -3.78 22.96 -33.32
N ILE A 329 -5.09 22.94 -33.07
CA ILE A 329 -6.06 23.71 -33.87
C ILE A 329 -5.78 25.22 -33.75
N GLY A 330 -5.48 25.70 -32.55
CA GLY A 330 -5.08 27.08 -32.28
C GLY A 330 -3.83 27.49 -33.07
N GLY A 331 -2.78 26.67 -33.01
CA GLY A 331 -1.53 26.86 -33.74
C GLY A 331 -1.74 26.88 -35.26
N PHE A 332 -2.50 25.93 -35.81
CA PHE A 332 -2.79 25.86 -37.24
C PHE A 332 -3.61 27.07 -37.72
N THR A 333 -4.59 27.52 -36.93
CA THR A 333 -5.37 28.73 -37.28
C THR A 333 -4.51 29.99 -37.22
N CYS A 334 -3.59 30.10 -36.26
CA CYS A 334 -2.62 31.19 -36.20
C CYS A 334 -1.65 31.13 -37.39
N TYR A 335 -1.10 29.97 -37.71
CA TYR A 335 -0.23 29.75 -38.87
C TYR A 335 -0.92 30.18 -40.17
N LYS A 336 -2.15 29.71 -40.44
CA LYS A 336 -2.92 30.13 -41.62
C LYS A 336 -3.15 31.65 -41.67
N ARG A 337 -3.35 32.30 -40.51
CA ARG A 337 -3.56 33.76 -40.43
C ARG A 337 -2.29 34.56 -40.68
N TYR A 338 -1.16 34.14 -40.11
CA TYR A 338 0.10 34.90 -40.17
C TYR A 338 0.98 34.54 -41.38
N LYS A 339 0.85 33.32 -41.94
CA LYS A 339 1.56 32.90 -43.17
C LYS A 339 1.48 33.93 -44.30
N PRO A 340 0.32 34.47 -44.72
CA PRO A 340 0.27 35.46 -45.79
C PRO A 340 1.01 36.76 -45.43
N MET A 341 0.88 37.26 -44.20
CA MET A 341 1.54 38.50 -43.75
C MET A 341 3.07 38.36 -43.72
N VAL A 342 3.56 37.20 -43.27
CA VAL A 342 4.99 36.88 -43.26
C VAL A 342 5.52 36.72 -44.68
N THR A 343 4.77 36.03 -45.56
CA THR A 343 5.16 35.85 -46.97
C THR A 343 5.25 37.19 -47.69
N GLU A 344 4.33 38.12 -47.40
CA GLU A 344 4.33 39.47 -47.96
C GLU A 344 5.52 40.31 -47.47
N LYS A 345 5.85 40.25 -46.17
CA LYS A 345 7.06 40.89 -45.63
C LYS A 345 8.35 40.33 -46.23
N ILE A 346 8.43 39.01 -46.40
CA ILE A 346 9.59 38.36 -47.04
C ILE A 346 9.73 38.80 -48.50
N LYS A 347 8.63 38.91 -49.26
CA LYS A 347 8.65 39.45 -50.62
C LYS A 347 9.15 40.90 -50.65
N LYS A 348 8.64 41.77 -49.77
CA LYS A 348 9.09 43.16 -49.66
C LYS A 348 10.55 43.30 -49.27
N LEU A 349 11.07 42.42 -48.41
CA LEU A 349 12.49 42.42 -48.03
C LEU A 349 13.36 41.98 -49.21
N LYS A 350 12.98 40.93 -49.95
CA LYS A 350 13.74 40.50 -51.14
C LYS A 350 13.82 41.61 -52.20
N SER A 351 12.74 42.35 -52.45
CA SER A 351 12.73 43.47 -53.41
C SER A 351 13.52 44.71 -52.97
N ILE A 352 14.11 44.72 -51.77
CA ILE A 352 14.99 45.81 -51.29
C ILE A 352 16.47 45.42 -51.47
N PHE A 353 16.77 44.13 -51.58
CA PHE A 353 18.12 43.60 -51.74
C PHE A 353 18.45 43.17 -53.17
N ASP A 354 17.45 43.02 -54.03
CA ASP A 354 17.55 43.00 -55.50
C ASP A 354 17.45 44.43 -56.05
#